data_AF-A0A150RMZ6-F1
#
_entry.id   AF-A0A150RMZ6-F1
#
_cell.length_a   1.000
_cell.length_b   1.000
_cell.length_c   1.000
_cell.angle_alpha   90.00
_cell.angle_beta   90.00
_cell.angle_gamma   90.00
#
_symmetry.space_group_name_H-M   'P 1'
#
loop_
_entity.id
_entity.type
_entity.pdbx_description
1 polymer ?
#
loop_
_entity_poly.entity_id
_entity_poly.type
_entity_poly.pdbx_seq_one_letter_code
_entity_poly.pdbx_strand_id
1 'polypeptide(L)'
;MSDSGPWFFAWCDAAETLDALLAALPALVHPGTRIGVMQDDGLSYTTSMDEAVAMIRTEFSEGPSGGAIFDVMLGGSKRLFGCSCDCYTEEAARDISAGPIDMSTCDQEGFLYSYLELAWGRGPRSIEAEAAVAWHLLRDDLEDLLLRLCAPDASGRVRTGACANTGDWIAPVRMCATYNADARDIARDLALSWLQRHDKEMVSRNAGLSLEALRARVEAAPAGARVPLKGGSERARSLSRETVLKALATPPATLLGALEAAAVPDEAWRAAEPRVREILALTSEIAETGEGPPTWQVHTDTRAHVRFLRKHAPFHVRRLAGGGVILATHPFRSLWPLWVDALFSLGLMP
;
A
#
# COMPACT_ATOMS: atom_id res chain seq x y z
N MET A 1 4.85 -5.71 20.56
CA MET A 1 4.12 -5.93 19.28
C MET A 1 5.11 -5.54 18.22
N SER A 2 5.37 -6.33 17.17
CA SER A 2 6.47 -5.99 16.25
C SER A 2 6.20 -4.65 15.56
N ASP A 3 7.11 -3.69 15.79
CA ASP A 3 7.03 -2.27 15.42
C ASP A 3 7.34 -1.99 13.93
N SER A 4 7.26 -3.00 13.07
CA SER A 4 7.54 -2.87 11.63
C SER A 4 6.23 -2.85 10.83
N GLY A 5 6.00 -1.74 10.13
CA GLY A 5 4.85 -1.53 9.26
C GLY A 5 4.64 -0.03 8.98
N PRO A 6 3.96 0.38 7.90
CA PRO A 6 3.42 -0.46 6.85
C PRO A 6 4.48 -1.17 6.02
N TRP A 7 4.10 -2.34 5.51
CA TRP A 7 4.86 -3.14 4.58
C TRP A 7 4.36 -2.91 3.17
N PHE A 8 5.27 -2.95 2.23
CA PHE A 8 5.04 -2.83 0.80
C PHE A 8 5.51 -4.10 0.14
N PHE A 9 4.81 -4.52 -0.90
CA PHE A 9 5.10 -5.76 -1.60
C PHE A 9 5.07 -5.51 -3.09
N ALA A 10 5.95 -6.18 -3.82
CA ALA A 10 6.02 -6.11 -5.27
C ALA A 10 6.18 -7.51 -5.85
N TRP A 11 5.39 -7.80 -6.88
CA TRP A 11 5.43 -9.07 -7.58
C TRP A 11 6.00 -8.86 -8.98
N CYS A 12 7.02 -9.66 -9.29
CA CYS A 12 7.66 -9.78 -10.59
C CYS A 12 7.97 -11.26 -10.87
N ASP A 13 8.37 -11.55 -12.11
CA ASP A 13 8.82 -12.89 -12.46
C ASP A 13 10.11 -13.25 -11.70
N ALA A 14 10.28 -14.53 -11.37
CA ALA A 14 11.43 -15.01 -10.60
C ALA A 14 12.78 -14.64 -11.25
N ALA A 15 12.84 -14.69 -12.59
CA ALA A 15 14.04 -14.32 -13.35
C ALA A 15 14.37 -12.81 -13.28
N GLU A 16 13.39 -11.97 -12.94
CA GLU A 16 13.54 -10.52 -12.86
C GLU A 16 13.65 -10.01 -11.42
N THR A 17 13.53 -10.87 -10.41
CA THR A 17 13.38 -10.45 -9.00
C THR A 17 14.54 -9.58 -8.51
N LEU A 18 15.78 -10.02 -8.75
CA LEU A 18 16.95 -9.24 -8.38
C LEU A 18 17.01 -7.92 -9.17
N ASP A 19 16.84 -7.97 -10.49
CA ASP A 19 16.91 -6.77 -11.33
C ASP A 19 15.79 -5.76 -11.01
N ALA A 20 14.61 -6.23 -10.61
CA ALA A 20 13.50 -5.38 -10.16
C ALA A 20 13.83 -4.68 -8.83
N LEU A 21 14.41 -5.38 -7.84
CA LEU A 21 14.91 -4.76 -6.61
C LEU A 21 15.99 -3.72 -6.93
N LEU A 22 16.99 -4.10 -7.73
CA LEU A 22 18.12 -3.23 -8.05
C LEU A 22 17.69 -1.98 -8.85
N ALA A 23 16.62 -2.07 -9.65
CA ALA A 23 16.02 -0.91 -10.32
C ALA A 23 15.26 -0.01 -9.33
N ALA A 24 14.67 -0.56 -8.27
CA ALA A 24 13.97 0.20 -7.25
C ALA A 24 14.92 0.97 -6.31
N LEU A 25 16.09 0.42 -5.99
CA LEU A 25 17.02 1.01 -5.03
C LEU A 25 17.41 2.46 -5.36
N PRO A 26 17.82 2.84 -6.60
CA PRO A 26 18.12 4.24 -6.92
C PRO A 26 16.93 5.20 -6.79
N ALA A 27 15.69 4.71 -6.94
CA ALA A 27 14.50 5.52 -6.76
C ALA A 27 14.14 5.72 -5.28
N LEU A 28 14.53 4.75 -4.43
CA LEU A 28 14.22 4.73 -3.00
C LEU A 28 15.32 5.39 -2.16
N VAL A 29 16.59 5.07 -2.38
CA VAL A 29 17.69 5.51 -1.53
C VAL A 29 17.96 7.01 -1.70
N HIS A 30 18.00 7.74 -0.59
CA HIS A 30 18.40 9.14 -0.59
C HIS A 30 19.90 9.27 -0.88
N PRO A 31 20.33 10.05 -1.90
CA PRO A 31 21.73 10.15 -2.26
C PRO A 31 22.65 10.55 -1.11
N GLY A 32 23.79 9.88 -0.98
CA GLY A 32 24.82 10.15 0.04
C GLY A 32 24.51 9.61 1.44
N THR A 33 23.36 8.97 1.64
CA THR A 33 23.04 8.28 2.90
C THR A 33 23.72 6.92 2.99
N ARG A 34 23.75 6.37 4.19
CA ARG A 34 24.33 5.06 4.47
C ARG A 34 23.37 3.96 4.01
N ILE A 35 23.90 3.01 3.26
CA ILE A 35 23.20 1.79 2.82
C ILE A 35 23.82 0.63 3.60
N GLY A 36 23.00 -0.09 4.37
CA GLY A 36 23.39 -1.33 5.05
C GLY A 36 22.91 -2.52 4.24
N VAL A 37 23.81 -3.21 3.55
CA VAL A 37 23.49 -4.45 2.83
C VAL A 37 23.47 -5.61 3.83
N MET A 38 22.40 -6.40 3.77
CA MET A 38 22.23 -7.58 4.60
C MET A 38 23.12 -8.71 4.09
N GLN A 39 23.88 -9.31 5.00
CA GLN A 39 24.76 -10.45 4.77
C GLN A 39 24.52 -11.49 5.87
N ASP A 40 24.88 -12.74 5.60
CA ASP A 40 24.74 -13.85 6.55
C ASP A 40 25.30 -13.56 7.97
N ASP A 41 26.35 -12.74 8.10
CA ASP A 41 27.01 -12.41 9.37
C ASP A 41 26.71 -11.00 9.91
N GLY A 42 25.86 -10.21 9.25
CA GLY A 42 25.43 -8.91 9.72
C GLY A 42 25.11 -7.88 8.64
N LEU A 43 25.56 -6.64 8.86
CA LEU A 43 25.34 -5.52 7.95
C LEU A 43 26.67 -4.97 7.46
N SER A 44 26.88 -5.00 6.15
CA SER A 44 27.97 -4.30 5.48
C SER A 44 27.47 -2.94 5.02
N TYR A 45 28.26 -1.89 5.27
CA TYR A 45 27.81 -0.52 5.04
C TYR A 45 28.62 0.18 3.96
N THR A 46 27.92 0.88 3.08
CA THR A 46 28.51 1.76 2.07
C THR A 46 27.65 3.01 1.89
N THR A 47 28.18 4.02 1.20
CA THR A 47 27.40 5.16 0.67
C THR A 47 27.34 5.15 -0.85
N SER A 48 28.01 4.19 -1.49
CA SER A 48 28.04 4.01 -2.94
C SER A 48 26.93 3.06 -3.38
N MET A 49 26.08 3.53 -4.30
CA MET A 49 25.03 2.69 -4.89
C MET A 49 25.63 1.51 -5.67
N ASP A 50 26.70 1.74 -6.44
CA ASP A 50 27.33 0.68 -7.23
C ASP A 50 27.93 -0.43 -6.35
N GLU A 51 28.55 -0.05 -5.22
CA GLU A 51 29.06 -1.03 -4.24
C GLU A 51 27.91 -1.78 -3.57
N ALA A 52 26.84 -1.09 -3.18
CA ALA A 52 25.66 -1.73 -2.58
C ALA A 52 25.04 -2.75 -3.54
N VAL A 53 24.86 -2.38 -4.82
CA VAL A 53 24.35 -3.26 -5.87
C VAL A 53 25.27 -4.47 -6.04
N ALA A 54 26.59 -4.28 -6.06
CA ALA A 54 27.53 -5.39 -6.17
C ALA A 54 27.43 -6.36 -4.98
N MET A 55 27.33 -5.84 -3.75
CA MET A 55 27.16 -6.66 -2.54
C MET A 55 25.84 -7.44 -2.55
N ILE A 56 24.72 -6.79 -2.91
CA ILE A 56 23.40 -7.44 -3.00
C ILE A 56 23.41 -8.54 -4.07
N ARG A 57 24.07 -8.31 -5.22
CA ARG A 57 24.21 -9.32 -6.27
C ARG A 57 24.97 -10.55 -5.76
N THR A 58 26.07 -10.35 -5.05
CA THR A 58 26.85 -11.44 -4.45
C THR A 58 25.98 -12.23 -3.47
N GLU A 59 25.34 -11.53 -2.52
CA GLU A 59 24.49 -12.16 -1.50
C GLU A 59 23.35 -12.98 -2.14
N PHE A 60 22.61 -12.39 -3.09
CA PHE A 60 21.50 -13.09 -3.76
C PHE A 60 21.96 -14.29 -4.59
N SER A 61 23.21 -14.29 -5.07
CA SER A 61 23.77 -15.41 -5.83
C SER A 61 24.23 -16.58 -4.96
N GLU A 62 24.60 -16.29 -3.71
CA GLU A 62 25.12 -17.26 -2.74
C GLU A 62 24.04 -17.74 -1.77
N GLY A 63 22.99 -16.95 -1.57
CA GLY A 63 21.93 -17.16 -0.58
C GLY A 63 20.50 -17.16 -1.14
N PRO A 64 19.51 -17.35 -0.25
CA PRO A 64 18.10 -17.40 -0.63
C PRO A 64 17.48 -16.01 -0.88
N SER A 65 18.18 -14.94 -0.52
CA SER A 65 17.68 -13.56 -0.50
C SER A 65 18.79 -12.55 -0.69
N GLY A 66 18.42 -11.30 -0.96
CA GLY A 66 19.33 -10.16 -0.94
C GLY A 66 18.53 -8.89 -0.67
N GLY A 67 19.14 -7.94 0.04
CA GLY A 67 18.41 -6.74 0.44
C GLY A 67 19.29 -5.69 1.10
N ALA A 68 18.68 -4.56 1.43
CA ALA A 68 19.35 -3.47 2.11
C ALA A 68 18.43 -2.67 3.03
N ILE A 69 19.04 -2.09 4.05
CA ILE A 69 18.48 -1.06 4.92
C ILE A 69 19.05 0.28 4.49
N PHE A 70 18.20 1.29 4.31
CA PHE A 70 18.59 2.59 3.78
C PHE A 70 17.63 3.68 4.22
N ASP A 71 18.03 4.93 4.02
CA ASP A 71 17.15 6.09 4.21
C ASP A 71 16.53 6.52 2.88
N VAL A 72 15.23 6.81 2.89
CA VAL A 72 14.46 7.39 1.78
C VAL A 72 14.01 8.81 2.14
N MET A 73 14.07 9.72 1.16
CA MET A 73 13.42 11.03 1.27
C MET A 73 11.98 10.92 0.80
N LEU A 74 11.04 10.98 1.75
CA LEU A 74 9.60 10.89 1.49
C LEU A 74 9.13 12.06 0.62
N GLY A 75 8.39 11.74 -0.45
CA GLY A 75 8.03 12.70 -1.51
C GLY A 75 7.12 13.83 -1.06
N GLY A 76 6.09 13.54 -0.26
CA GLY A 76 5.13 14.51 0.25
C GLY A 76 5.71 15.29 1.43
N SER A 77 6.18 14.58 2.45
CA SER A 77 6.61 15.23 3.71
C SER A 77 8.01 15.82 3.69
N LYS A 78 8.85 15.43 2.72
CA LYS A 78 10.28 15.78 2.67
C LYS A 78 11.04 15.38 3.95
N ARG A 79 10.65 14.26 4.57
CA ARG A 79 11.33 13.70 5.74
C ARG A 79 12.27 12.58 5.28
N LEU A 80 13.45 12.53 5.88
CA LEU A 80 14.33 11.37 5.75
C LEU A 80 13.79 10.24 6.64
N PHE A 81 13.67 9.04 6.09
CA PHE A 81 12.99 7.93 6.74
C PHE A 81 13.69 6.60 6.48
N GLY A 82 13.87 5.77 7.51
CA GLY A 82 14.52 4.46 7.37
C GLY A 82 13.58 3.39 6.81
N CYS A 83 14.05 2.63 5.83
CA CYS A 83 13.38 1.49 5.23
C CYS A 83 14.32 0.28 5.14
N SER A 84 13.75 -0.92 5.15
CA SER A 84 14.41 -2.16 4.75
C SER A 84 13.71 -2.70 3.52
N CYS A 85 14.45 -3.19 2.54
CA CYS A 85 13.90 -3.82 1.35
C CYS A 85 14.64 -5.12 1.06
N ASP A 86 13.87 -6.16 0.79
CA ASP A 86 14.33 -7.53 0.61
C ASP A 86 13.78 -8.11 -0.69
N CYS A 87 14.57 -8.95 -1.33
CA CYS A 87 14.12 -9.81 -2.41
C CYS A 87 14.53 -11.26 -2.17
N TYR A 88 13.76 -12.18 -2.72
CA TYR A 88 13.88 -13.61 -2.46
C TYR A 88 13.95 -14.40 -3.77
N THR A 89 14.77 -15.44 -3.77
CA THR A 89 14.74 -16.45 -4.84
C THR A 89 13.36 -17.10 -4.92
N GLU A 90 13.00 -17.69 -6.07
CA GLU A 90 11.70 -18.34 -6.23
C GLU A 90 11.46 -19.43 -5.16
N GLU A 91 12.50 -20.18 -4.82
CA GLU A 91 12.42 -21.24 -3.82
C GLU A 91 12.12 -20.66 -2.42
N ALA A 92 12.86 -19.63 -2.01
CA ALA A 92 12.64 -18.98 -0.72
C ALA A 92 11.27 -18.25 -0.66
N ALA A 93 10.91 -17.55 -1.74
CA ALA A 93 9.65 -16.82 -1.84
C ALA A 93 8.42 -17.73 -1.76
N ARG A 94 8.55 -19.04 -2.03
CA ARG A 94 7.45 -19.99 -1.85
C ARG A 94 7.04 -20.08 -0.40
N ASP A 95 7.97 -20.06 0.55
CA ASP A 95 7.66 -20.27 1.97
C ASP A 95 7.37 -18.96 2.73
N ILE A 96 7.51 -17.82 2.05
CA ILE A 96 7.34 -16.48 2.61
C ILE A 96 6.03 -15.87 2.10
N SER A 97 5.22 -15.36 3.03
CA SER A 97 3.94 -14.70 2.74
C SER A 97 4.09 -13.31 2.13
N ALA A 98 5.27 -12.69 2.20
CA ALA A 98 5.58 -11.37 1.68
C ALA A 98 5.79 -11.33 0.16
N GLY A 99 6.15 -12.45 -0.47
CA GLY A 99 6.36 -12.54 -1.91
C GLY A 99 7.81 -12.30 -2.35
N PRO A 100 8.06 -12.05 -3.65
CA PRO A 100 9.43 -12.03 -4.19
C PRO A 100 10.19 -10.75 -3.81
N ILE A 101 9.49 -9.64 -3.55
CA ILE A 101 10.07 -8.40 -3.06
C ILE A 101 9.14 -7.83 -1.98
N ASP A 102 9.71 -7.45 -0.84
CA ASP A 102 9.01 -6.66 0.17
C ASP A 102 9.88 -5.54 0.73
N MET A 103 9.21 -4.55 1.30
CA MET A 103 9.84 -3.41 1.93
C MET A 103 9.07 -3.05 3.19
N SER A 104 9.76 -2.80 4.30
CA SER A 104 9.16 -2.29 5.53
C SER A 104 9.68 -0.91 5.88
N THR A 105 8.85 -0.12 6.52
CA THR A 105 9.28 1.09 7.22
C THR A 105 9.85 0.69 8.58
N CYS A 106 11.05 1.19 8.91
CA CYS A 106 11.75 0.83 10.14
C CYS A 106 11.14 1.46 11.41
N ASP A 107 10.29 2.48 11.25
CA ASP A 107 9.55 3.14 12.33
C ASP A 107 8.08 3.30 11.90
N GLN A 108 7.20 2.44 12.41
CA GLN A 108 5.79 2.55 12.08
C GLN A 108 5.16 3.84 12.61
N GLU A 109 5.52 4.25 13.83
CA GLU A 109 4.86 5.38 14.49
C GLU A 109 5.18 6.68 13.74
N GLY A 110 6.44 6.87 13.36
CA GLY A 110 6.91 8.00 12.58
C GLY A 110 6.34 8.04 11.16
N PHE A 111 6.19 6.88 10.50
CA PHE A 111 5.61 6.83 9.17
C PHE A 111 4.13 7.18 9.21
N LEU A 112 3.36 6.61 10.14
CA LEU A 112 1.91 6.84 10.28
C LEU A 112 1.54 8.20 10.88
N TYR A 113 2.51 9.09 11.13
CA TYR A 113 2.29 10.37 11.78
C TYR A 113 1.59 10.26 13.13
N SER A 114 1.93 9.21 13.89
CA SER A 114 1.32 8.89 15.20
C SER A 114 1.47 10.04 16.20
N TYR A 115 2.44 10.92 15.95
CA TYR A 115 2.70 12.12 16.72
C TYR A 115 2.87 13.32 15.80
N LEU A 116 2.14 14.40 16.07
CA LEU A 116 2.16 15.66 15.31
C LEU A 116 2.21 16.87 16.25
N GLU A 117 2.90 17.93 15.83
CA GLU A 117 2.79 19.26 16.44
C GLU A 117 1.86 20.12 15.58
N LEU A 118 0.65 20.39 16.08
CA LEU A 118 -0.39 21.06 15.30
C LEU A 118 -0.75 22.43 15.86
N ALA A 119 -0.90 23.40 14.95
CA ALA A 119 -1.40 24.73 15.26
C ALA A 119 -2.93 24.76 15.19
N TRP A 120 -3.57 24.84 16.35
CA TRP A 120 -5.02 24.75 16.48
C TRP A 120 -5.75 26.08 16.21
N GLY A 121 -5.04 27.21 16.25
CA GLY A 121 -5.68 28.52 16.17
C GLY A 121 -6.74 28.70 17.27
N ARG A 122 -7.92 29.19 16.90
CA ARG A 122 -9.03 29.47 17.85
C ARG A 122 -10.09 28.37 17.94
N GLY A 123 -10.05 27.36 17.07
CA GLY A 123 -11.07 26.31 17.05
C GLY A 123 -10.84 25.21 18.10
N PRO A 124 -11.87 24.39 18.40
CA PRO A 124 -11.73 23.28 19.33
C PRO A 124 -10.85 22.16 18.75
N ARG A 125 -10.38 21.27 19.63
CA ARG A 125 -9.80 19.99 19.25
C ARG A 125 -10.90 19.02 18.81
N SER A 126 -10.58 18.16 17.84
CA SER A 126 -11.48 17.13 17.33
C SER A 126 -10.66 15.94 16.84
N ILE A 127 -11.03 14.74 17.28
CA ILE A 127 -10.41 13.47 16.87
C ILE A 127 -10.49 13.31 15.35
N GLU A 128 -11.61 13.70 14.76
CA GLU A 128 -11.87 13.63 13.33
C GLU A 128 -10.89 14.51 12.55
N ALA A 129 -10.66 15.75 13.02
CA ALA A 129 -9.70 16.66 12.41
C ALA A 129 -8.25 16.18 12.58
N GLU A 130 -7.85 15.72 13.77
CA GLU A 130 -6.50 15.19 14.06
C GLU A 130 -6.16 14.00 13.16
N ALA A 131 -7.07 13.02 13.11
CA ALA A 131 -6.92 11.86 12.24
C ALA A 131 -6.88 12.25 10.76
N ALA A 132 -7.73 13.19 10.33
CA ALA A 132 -7.76 13.60 8.94
C ALA A 132 -6.49 14.35 8.52
N VAL A 133 -5.92 15.20 9.39
CA VAL A 133 -4.61 15.83 9.17
C VAL A 133 -3.52 14.79 8.95
N ALA A 134 -3.42 13.77 9.82
CA ALA A 134 -2.42 12.71 9.68
C ALA A 134 -2.52 11.99 8.33
N TRP A 135 -3.73 11.69 7.87
CA TRP A 135 -3.92 11.07 6.55
C TRP A 135 -3.52 11.97 5.38
N HIS A 136 -3.85 13.26 5.43
CA HIS A 136 -3.48 14.20 4.36
C HIS A 136 -1.95 14.30 4.21
N LEU A 137 -1.21 14.22 5.32
CA LEU A 137 0.25 14.20 5.29
C LEU A 137 0.81 12.85 4.79
N LEU A 138 0.19 11.74 5.18
CA LEU A 138 0.63 10.39 4.85
C LEU A 138 0.36 9.95 3.41
N ARG A 139 -0.76 10.37 2.82
CA ARG A 139 -1.27 9.80 1.56
C ARG A 139 -0.23 9.85 0.45
N ASP A 140 0.39 11.02 0.26
CA ASP A 140 1.31 11.24 -0.86
C ASP A 140 2.61 10.46 -0.66
N ASP A 141 3.09 10.32 0.59
CA ASP A 141 4.25 9.51 0.92
C ASP A 141 4.02 8.01 0.69
N LEU A 142 2.84 7.51 1.11
CA LEU A 142 2.46 6.10 0.89
C LEU A 142 2.42 5.76 -0.59
N GLU A 143 1.82 6.64 -1.40
CA GLU A 143 1.72 6.44 -2.83
C GLU A 143 3.10 6.52 -3.51
N ASP A 144 3.90 7.52 -3.16
CA ASP A 144 5.24 7.74 -3.68
C ASP A 144 6.15 6.53 -3.41
N LEU A 145 6.15 6.00 -2.18
CA LEU A 145 6.92 4.80 -1.84
C LEU A 145 6.45 3.57 -2.63
N LEU A 146 5.14 3.34 -2.71
CA LEU A 146 4.59 2.22 -3.47
C LEU A 146 5.00 2.29 -4.94
N LEU A 147 5.01 3.49 -5.53
CA LEU A 147 5.43 3.71 -6.92
C LEU A 147 6.92 3.56 -7.13
N ARG A 148 7.76 4.07 -6.24
CA ARG A 148 9.22 3.88 -6.34
C ARG A 148 9.60 2.41 -6.21
N LEU A 149 8.83 1.62 -5.45
CA LEU A 149 9.02 0.18 -5.37
C LEU A 149 8.50 -0.55 -6.63
N CYS A 150 7.30 -0.22 -7.10
CA CYS A 150 6.61 -1.01 -8.14
C CYS A 150 6.73 -0.48 -9.57
N ALA A 151 7.15 0.76 -9.74
CA ALA A 151 7.32 1.42 -11.03
C ALA A 151 8.51 2.42 -10.98
N PRO A 152 9.71 1.99 -10.52
CA PRO A 152 10.87 2.88 -10.44
C PRO A 152 11.31 3.40 -11.82
N ASP A 153 11.01 2.63 -12.87
CA ASP A 153 11.35 2.94 -14.25
C ASP A 153 10.21 2.51 -15.21
N ALA A 154 10.43 2.68 -16.50
CA ALA A 154 9.46 2.32 -17.54
C ALA A 154 9.50 0.84 -17.96
N SER A 155 10.22 -0.03 -17.23
CA SER A 155 10.43 -1.43 -17.63
C SER A 155 9.18 -2.30 -17.51
N GLY A 156 8.31 -2.00 -16.56
CA GLY A 156 7.13 -2.81 -16.27
C GLY A 156 7.42 -4.19 -15.64
N ARG A 157 8.62 -4.40 -15.07
CA ARG A 157 9.00 -5.68 -14.41
C ARG A 157 8.06 -6.09 -13.29
N VAL A 158 7.60 -5.12 -12.49
CA VAL A 158 6.64 -5.36 -11.42
C VAL A 158 5.23 -5.22 -11.98
N ARG A 159 4.46 -6.31 -11.93
CA ARG A 159 3.11 -6.38 -12.49
C ARG A 159 2.04 -5.91 -11.51
N THR A 160 2.24 -6.23 -10.24
CA THR A 160 1.32 -5.86 -9.15
C THR A 160 2.10 -5.68 -7.87
N GLY A 161 1.59 -4.81 -7.00
CA GLY A 161 2.16 -4.54 -5.70
C GLY A 161 1.06 -4.18 -4.71
N ALA A 162 1.42 -4.08 -3.43
CA ALA A 162 0.47 -3.75 -2.38
C ALA A 162 1.15 -3.06 -1.20
N CYS A 163 0.33 -2.46 -0.34
CA CYS A 163 0.76 -1.96 0.97
C CYS A 163 -0.23 -2.44 2.05
N ALA A 164 0.31 -2.83 3.21
CA ALA A 164 -0.48 -3.32 4.33
C ALA A 164 0.15 -2.95 5.68
N ASN A 165 -0.66 -2.82 6.72
CA ASN A 165 -0.16 -2.68 8.09
C ASN A 165 0.16 -4.04 8.76
N THR A 166 0.73 -4.96 7.98
CA THR A 166 1.11 -6.33 8.37
C THR A 166 2.20 -6.83 7.42
N GLY A 167 3.12 -7.66 7.92
CA GLY A 167 4.20 -8.25 7.10
C GLY A 167 3.76 -9.34 6.11
N ASP A 168 2.47 -9.68 6.06
CA ASP A 168 1.95 -10.68 5.12
C ASP A 168 1.31 -10.02 3.90
N TRP A 169 1.59 -10.53 2.69
CA TRP A 169 0.82 -10.21 1.49
C TRP A 169 -0.56 -10.89 1.54
N ILE A 170 -1.48 -10.32 2.32
CA ILE A 170 -2.88 -10.76 2.43
C ILE A 170 -3.71 -10.41 1.19
N ALA A 171 -4.96 -10.89 1.14
CA ALA A 171 -5.90 -10.59 0.05
C ALA A 171 -5.88 -9.10 -0.37
N PRO A 172 -5.69 -8.76 -1.66
CA PRO A 172 -5.59 -7.39 -2.14
C PRO A 172 -6.71 -6.45 -1.66
N VAL A 173 -7.96 -6.89 -1.61
CA VAL A 173 -9.06 -6.05 -1.09
C VAL A 173 -8.96 -5.78 0.42
N ARG A 174 -8.14 -6.53 1.16
CA ARG A 174 -7.87 -6.30 2.58
C ARG A 174 -6.64 -5.42 2.82
N MET A 175 -5.87 -5.13 1.78
CA MET A 175 -4.75 -4.20 1.81
C MET A 175 -5.22 -2.77 1.94
N CYS A 176 -4.33 -1.86 2.35
CA CYS A 176 -4.62 -0.43 2.34
C CYS A 176 -4.27 0.21 1.00
N ALA A 177 -3.35 -0.38 0.23
CA ALA A 177 -3.13 0.00 -1.16
C ALA A 177 -2.81 -1.19 -2.06
N THR A 178 -3.13 -1.05 -3.34
CA THR A 178 -2.75 -1.96 -4.42
C THR A 178 -2.26 -1.17 -5.62
N TYR A 179 -1.26 -1.71 -6.29
CA TYR A 179 -0.73 -1.25 -7.57
C TYR A 179 -0.97 -2.33 -8.61
N ASN A 180 -1.43 -1.93 -9.80
CA ASN A 180 -1.51 -2.76 -10.97
C ASN A 180 -0.85 -2.02 -12.14
N ALA A 181 0.17 -2.62 -12.75
CA ALA A 181 0.93 -2.01 -13.84
C ALA A 181 0.07 -1.74 -15.08
N ASP A 182 -1.01 -2.49 -15.24
CA ASP A 182 -2.02 -2.32 -16.29
C ASP A 182 -3.41 -2.25 -15.67
N ALA A 183 -4.14 -1.16 -15.90
CA ALA A 183 -5.51 -0.99 -15.43
C ALA A 183 -6.48 -2.07 -15.96
N ARG A 184 -6.13 -2.74 -17.07
CA ARG A 184 -6.89 -3.89 -17.58
C ARG A 184 -6.89 -5.08 -16.62
N ASP A 185 -5.86 -5.17 -15.78
CA ASP A 185 -5.69 -6.25 -14.80
C ASP A 185 -6.35 -5.94 -13.44
N ILE A 186 -7.03 -4.80 -13.25
CA ILE A 186 -7.55 -4.39 -11.92
C ILE A 186 -8.49 -5.41 -11.24
N ALA A 187 -9.21 -6.22 -12.02
CA ALA A 187 -10.06 -7.30 -11.50
C ALA A 187 -9.25 -8.47 -10.88
N ARG A 188 -7.92 -8.53 -11.12
CA ARG A 188 -6.98 -9.45 -10.45
C ARG A 188 -7.10 -9.33 -8.94
N ASP A 189 -7.25 -8.12 -8.39
CA ASP A 189 -7.36 -7.88 -6.95
C ASP A 189 -8.49 -8.72 -6.33
N LEU A 190 -9.64 -8.80 -7.01
CA LEU A 190 -10.78 -9.62 -6.57
C LEU A 190 -10.50 -11.12 -6.69
N ALA A 191 -9.89 -11.55 -7.80
CA ALA A 191 -9.58 -12.96 -8.02
C ALA A 191 -8.52 -13.48 -7.03
N LEU A 192 -7.44 -12.75 -6.81
CA LEU A 192 -6.43 -13.08 -5.81
C LEU A 192 -7.01 -13.07 -4.39
N SER A 193 -7.88 -12.10 -4.09
CA SER A 193 -8.58 -12.06 -2.81
C SER A 193 -9.50 -13.27 -2.62
N TRP A 194 -10.17 -13.72 -3.69
CA TRP A 194 -10.99 -14.93 -3.66
C TRP A 194 -10.13 -16.16 -3.38
N LEU A 195 -9.07 -16.39 -4.17
CA LEU A 195 -8.20 -17.57 -4.02
C LEU A 195 -7.56 -17.63 -2.64
N GLN A 196 -7.04 -16.51 -2.13
CA GLN A 196 -6.44 -16.47 -0.80
C GLN A 196 -7.44 -16.83 0.31
N ARG A 197 -8.72 -16.49 0.16
CA ARG A 197 -9.74 -16.77 1.17
C ARG A 197 -10.40 -18.13 1.00
N HIS A 198 -10.59 -18.58 -0.24
CA HIS A 198 -11.23 -19.84 -0.59
C HIS A 198 -10.24 -21.00 -0.47
N ASP A 199 -9.13 -20.93 -1.22
CA ASP A 199 -8.13 -22.00 -1.35
C ASP A 199 -7.04 -21.94 -0.27
N LYS A 200 -7.00 -20.85 0.53
CA LYS A 200 -5.95 -20.58 1.54
C LYS A 200 -4.55 -20.42 0.95
N GLU A 201 -4.48 -20.08 -0.33
CA GLU A 201 -3.21 -19.89 -1.01
C GLU A 201 -2.62 -18.51 -0.76
N MET A 202 -1.31 -18.43 -0.89
CA MET A 202 -0.58 -17.15 -0.81
C MET A 202 -0.87 -16.31 -2.06
N VAL A 203 -1.01 -15.00 -1.86
CA VAL A 203 -1.23 -14.04 -2.96
C VAL A 203 -0.02 -14.01 -3.88
N SER A 204 1.18 -13.98 -3.30
CA SER A 204 2.46 -13.96 -4.02
C SER A 204 2.61 -15.10 -5.03
N ARG A 205 2.18 -16.32 -4.68
CA ARG A 205 2.23 -17.50 -5.57
C ARG A 205 1.28 -17.40 -6.77
N ASN A 206 0.24 -16.56 -6.68
CA ASN A 206 -0.80 -16.45 -7.69
C ASN A 206 -0.77 -15.13 -8.46
N ALA A 207 -0.03 -14.13 -7.97
CA ALA A 207 -0.02 -12.78 -8.52
C ALA A 207 0.48 -12.71 -9.99
N GLY A 208 1.29 -13.69 -10.41
CA GLY A 208 1.77 -13.82 -11.78
C GLY A 208 0.82 -14.44 -12.78
N LEU A 209 -0.25 -15.10 -12.30
CA LEU A 209 -1.19 -15.77 -13.19
C LEU A 209 -1.88 -14.77 -14.13
N SER A 210 -2.13 -15.21 -15.36
CA SER A 210 -2.96 -14.46 -16.30
C SER A 210 -4.39 -14.31 -15.75
N LEU A 211 -5.11 -13.27 -16.17
CA LEU A 211 -6.51 -13.10 -15.80
C LEU A 211 -7.37 -14.31 -16.18
N GLU A 212 -7.07 -14.95 -17.31
CA GLU A 212 -7.76 -16.17 -17.76
C GLU A 212 -7.49 -17.35 -16.82
N ALA A 213 -6.25 -17.54 -16.38
CA ALA A 213 -5.90 -18.58 -15.42
C ALA A 213 -6.57 -18.32 -14.06
N LEU A 214 -6.53 -17.08 -13.57
CA LEU A 214 -7.23 -16.68 -12.35
C LEU A 214 -8.74 -16.92 -12.47
N ARG A 215 -9.33 -16.57 -13.62
CA ARG A 215 -10.74 -16.82 -13.91
C ARG A 215 -11.07 -18.32 -13.87
N ALA A 216 -10.30 -19.15 -14.56
CA ALA A 216 -10.51 -20.60 -14.59
C ALA A 216 -10.49 -21.21 -13.18
N ARG A 217 -9.58 -20.73 -12.32
CA ARG A 217 -9.52 -21.15 -10.92
C ARG A 217 -10.75 -20.76 -10.12
N VAL A 218 -11.24 -19.53 -10.29
CA VAL A 218 -12.50 -19.10 -9.66
C VAL A 218 -13.68 -19.91 -10.21
N GLU A 219 -13.70 -20.20 -11.51
CA GLU A 219 -14.75 -20.99 -12.16
C GLU A 219 -14.80 -22.43 -11.65
N ALA A 220 -13.67 -23.01 -11.26
CA ALA A 220 -13.61 -24.36 -10.71
C ALA A 220 -14.30 -24.52 -9.34
N ALA A 221 -14.49 -23.41 -8.59
CA ALA A 221 -15.20 -23.46 -7.32
C ALA A 221 -16.71 -23.76 -7.52
N PRO A 222 -17.40 -24.39 -6.54
CA PRO A 222 -18.84 -24.66 -6.64
C PRO A 222 -19.67 -23.39 -6.85
N ALA A 223 -20.76 -23.49 -7.61
CA ALA A 223 -21.70 -22.40 -7.79
C ALA A 223 -22.29 -21.93 -6.45
N GLY A 224 -22.36 -20.62 -6.25
CA GLY A 224 -22.86 -20.02 -5.01
C GLY A 224 -21.86 -20.04 -3.85
N ALA A 225 -20.62 -20.52 -4.06
CA ALA A 225 -19.56 -20.42 -3.07
C ALA A 225 -19.34 -18.95 -2.66
N ARG A 226 -18.97 -18.74 -1.40
CA ARG A 226 -18.70 -17.42 -0.83
C ARG A 226 -17.53 -17.48 0.13
N VAL A 227 -16.73 -16.42 0.13
CA VAL A 227 -15.64 -16.24 1.09
C VAL A 227 -15.94 -15.09 2.03
N PRO A 228 -15.71 -15.24 3.34
CA PRO A 228 -15.92 -14.16 4.28
C PRO A 228 -14.82 -13.09 4.14
N LEU A 229 -15.26 -11.84 4.01
CA LEU A 229 -14.42 -10.65 4.08
C LEU A 229 -14.87 -9.82 5.28
N LYS A 230 -13.90 -9.37 6.08
CA LYS A 230 -14.19 -8.53 7.24
C LYS A 230 -14.12 -7.06 6.83
N GLY A 231 -15.17 -6.31 7.15
CA GLY A 231 -15.23 -4.85 7.00
C GLY A 231 -16.62 -4.41 6.53
N GLY A 232 -17.26 -3.47 7.22
CA GLY A 232 -18.47 -2.79 6.74
C GLY A 232 -19.83 -3.48 7.00
N SER A 233 -20.79 -3.15 6.14
CA SER A 233 -22.22 -3.51 6.19
C SER A 233 -22.47 -5.01 5.96
N GLU A 234 -23.73 -5.46 6.07
CA GLU A 234 -24.08 -6.88 5.79
C GLU A 234 -23.67 -7.33 4.39
N ARG A 235 -23.75 -6.43 3.40
CA ARG A 235 -23.35 -6.68 2.00
C ARG A 235 -21.83 -6.87 1.85
N ALA A 236 -21.05 -6.25 2.72
CA ALA A 236 -19.61 -6.35 2.74
C ALA A 236 -19.09 -7.58 3.53
N ARG A 237 -19.96 -8.51 3.97
CA ARG A 237 -19.52 -9.67 4.75
C ARG A 237 -18.90 -10.79 3.90
N SER A 238 -19.18 -10.83 2.61
CA SER A 238 -18.67 -11.89 1.75
C SER A 238 -18.48 -11.47 0.30
N LEU A 239 -17.46 -12.01 -0.33
CA LEU A 239 -17.30 -12.02 -1.79
C LEU A 239 -17.84 -13.35 -2.31
N SER A 240 -18.64 -13.34 -3.36
CA SER A 240 -19.17 -14.56 -4.00
C SER A 240 -18.40 -14.91 -5.26
N ARG A 241 -18.37 -16.20 -5.61
CA ARG A 241 -17.75 -16.69 -6.84
C ARG A 241 -18.31 -15.94 -8.06
N GLU A 242 -19.64 -15.84 -8.13
CA GLU A 242 -20.34 -15.22 -9.25
C GLU A 242 -20.02 -13.72 -9.36
N THR A 243 -19.88 -13.01 -8.24
CA THR A 243 -19.47 -11.60 -8.25
C THR A 243 -18.06 -11.44 -8.83
N VAL A 244 -17.11 -12.30 -8.45
CA VAL A 244 -15.73 -12.26 -8.99
C VAL A 244 -15.73 -12.53 -10.49
N LEU A 245 -16.45 -13.56 -10.95
CA LEU A 245 -16.52 -13.89 -12.38
C LEU A 245 -17.17 -12.79 -13.20
N LYS A 246 -18.24 -12.18 -12.68
CA LYS A 246 -18.88 -11.02 -13.32
C LYS A 246 -17.93 -9.83 -13.39
N ALA A 247 -17.17 -9.55 -12.32
CA ALA A 247 -16.18 -8.48 -12.31
C ALA A 247 -15.04 -8.73 -13.32
N LEU A 248 -14.54 -9.97 -13.41
CA LEU A 248 -13.53 -10.37 -14.40
C LEU A 248 -14.04 -10.28 -15.86
N ALA A 249 -15.35 -10.41 -16.07
CA ALA A 249 -15.97 -10.24 -17.38
C ALA A 249 -16.38 -8.78 -17.68
N THR A 250 -16.35 -7.89 -16.69
CA THR A 250 -16.72 -6.48 -16.85
C THR A 250 -15.59 -5.73 -17.55
N PRO A 251 -15.89 -4.85 -18.53
CA PRO A 251 -14.86 -4.03 -19.17
C PRO A 251 -14.02 -3.28 -18.11
N PRO A 252 -12.68 -3.34 -18.16
CA PRO A 252 -11.85 -2.74 -17.11
C PRO A 252 -12.08 -1.24 -16.89
N ALA A 253 -12.35 -0.50 -17.98
CA ALA A 253 -12.68 0.92 -17.90
C ALA A 253 -13.98 1.19 -17.12
N THR A 254 -14.98 0.31 -17.23
CA THR A 254 -16.24 0.39 -16.49
C THR A 254 -16.02 0.08 -15.01
N LEU A 255 -15.23 -0.95 -14.70
CA LEU A 255 -14.90 -1.30 -13.32
C LEU A 255 -14.11 -0.18 -12.63
N LEU A 256 -13.13 0.38 -13.33
CA LEU A 256 -12.33 1.50 -12.85
C LEU A 256 -13.16 2.78 -12.66
N GLY A 257 -14.05 3.10 -13.60
CA GLY A 257 -14.96 4.24 -13.45
C GLY A 257 -15.88 4.10 -12.22
N ALA A 258 -16.31 2.88 -11.89
CA ALA A 258 -17.09 2.63 -10.68
C ALA A 258 -16.26 2.78 -9.40
N LEU A 259 -14.99 2.34 -9.40
CA LEU A 259 -14.06 2.57 -8.29
C LEU A 259 -13.80 4.07 -8.07
N GLU A 260 -13.59 4.83 -9.14
CA GLU A 260 -13.41 6.29 -9.09
C GLU A 260 -14.66 6.98 -8.52
N ALA A 261 -15.86 6.57 -8.96
CA ALA A 261 -17.12 7.09 -8.45
C ALA A 261 -17.40 6.69 -6.99
N ALA A 262 -16.92 5.53 -6.55
CA ALA A 262 -17.06 5.04 -5.18
C ALA A 262 -16.09 5.69 -4.19
N ALA A 263 -15.01 6.33 -4.67
CA ALA A 263 -13.97 6.94 -3.84
C ALA A 263 -14.37 8.28 -3.19
N VAL A 264 -15.66 8.63 -3.19
CA VAL A 264 -16.16 9.88 -2.60
C VAL A 264 -16.07 9.84 -1.07
N PRO A 265 -15.46 10.87 -0.42
CA PRO A 265 -15.42 10.93 1.04
C PRO A 265 -16.80 10.97 1.68
N ASP A 266 -16.98 10.23 2.77
CA ASP A 266 -18.24 10.21 3.51
C ASP A 266 -18.51 11.52 4.27
N GLU A 267 -19.71 11.64 4.84
CA GLU A 267 -20.14 12.87 5.53
C GLU A 267 -19.28 13.21 6.76
N ALA A 268 -18.83 12.21 7.51
CA ALA A 268 -18.01 12.45 8.69
C ALA A 268 -16.64 13.00 8.29
N TRP A 269 -16.05 12.48 7.22
CA TRP A 269 -14.83 13.04 6.65
C TRP A 269 -15.03 14.46 6.12
N ARG A 270 -16.09 14.67 5.32
CA ARG A 270 -16.41 15.99 4.74
C ARG A 270 -16.67 17.05 5.81
N ALA A 271 -17.23 16.68 6.96
CA ALA A 271 -17.45 17.59 8.08
C ALA A 271 -16.14 18.03 8.76
N ALA A 272 -15.12 17.17 8.80
CA ALA A 272 -13.82 17.50 9.39
C ALA A 272 -12.94 18.37 8.46
N GLU A 273 -13.12 18.24 7.15
CA GLU A 273 -12.27 18.82 6.12
C GLU A 273 -12.04 20.36 6.23
N PRO A 274 -13.02 21.22 6.54
CA PRO A 274 -12.76 22.65 6.73
C PRO A 274 -11.76 22.93 7.86
N ARG A 275 -11.88 22.17 8.96
CA ARG A 275 -11.01 22.32 10.12
C ARG A 275 -9.60 21.81 9.85
N VAL A 276 -9.49 20.72 9.10
CA VAL A 276 -8.20 20.18 8.63
C VAL A 276 -7.43 21.20 7.82
N ARG A 277 -8.08 21.87 6.86
CA ARG A 277 -7.44 22.89 6.01
C ARG A 277 -6.94 24.07 6.82
N GLU A 278 -7.70 24.52 7.82
CA GLU A 278 -7.27 25.57 8.74
C GLU A 278 -6.02 25.15 9.52
N ILE A 279 -6.01 23.95 10.09
CA ILE A 279 -4.87 23.43 10.86
C ILE A 279 -3.63 23.28 9.99
N LEU A 280 -3.77 22.70 8.80
CA LEU A 280 -2.65 22.54 7.86
C LEU A 280 -2.08 23.90 7.44
N ALA A 281 -2.94 24.85 7.05
CA ALA A 281 -2.50 26.18 6.64
C ALA A 281 -1.75 26.92 7.77
N LEU A 282 -2.30 26.92 8.99
CA LEU A 282 -1.64 27.55 10.15
C LEU A 282 -0.31 26.87 10.49
N THR A 283 -0.28 25.55 10.45
CA THR A 283 0.93 24.78 10.79
C THR A 283 2.03 25.03 9.75
N SER A 284 1.68 25.10 8.47
CA SER A 284 2.61 25.48 7.39
C SER A 284 3.10 26.92 7.54
N GLU A 285 2.21 27.88 7.83
CA GLU A 285 2.59 29.28 8.02
C GLU A 285 3.58 29.46 9.18
N ILE A 286 3.37 28.78 10.31
CA ILE A 286 4.31 28.79 11.44
C ILE A 286 5.65 28.17 11.05
N ALA A 287 5.64 27.05 10.31
CA ALA A 287 6.87 26.41 9.88
C ALA A 287 7.69 27.31 8.93
N GLU A 288 7.03 28.14 8.12
CA GLU A 288 7.67 29.06 7.18
C GLU A 288 8.13 30.38 7.83
N THR A 289 7.31 30.96 8.70
CA THR A 289 7.53 32.32 9.24
C THR A 289 8.11 32.33 10.65
N GLY A 290 7.96 31.24 11.41
CA GLY A 290 8.23 31.19 12.84
C GLY A 290 7.23 31.98 13.70
N GLU A 291 6.22 32.61 13.09
CA GLU A 291 5.20 33.41 13.76
C GLU A 291 3.84 32.71 13.72
N GLY A 292 3.10 32.74 14.83
CA GLY A 292 1.74 32.20 14.87
C GLY A 292 1.30 31.72 16.26
N PRO A 293 0.11 31.10 16.35
CA PRO A 293 -0.38 30.53 17.61
C PRO A 293 0.51 29.37 18.09
N PRO A 294 0.47 29.03 19.39
CA PRO A 294 1.22 27.89 19.90
C PRO A 294 0.79 26.58 19.23
N THR A 295 1.76 25.73 18.92
CA THR A 295 1.54 24.35 18.51
C THR A 295 1.37 23.45 19.72
N TRP A 296 0.65 22.36 19.54
CA TRP A 296 0.41 21.38 20.59
C TRP A 296 0.71 19.99 20.08
N GLN A 297 1.25 19.16 20.95
CA GLN A 297 1.51 17.76 20.67
C GLN A 297 0.21 16.97 20.60
N VAL A 298 0.07 16.17 19.55
CA VAL A 298 -1.13 15.41 19.23
C VAL A 298 -0.76 13.97 18.88
N HIS A 299 -1.35 13.03 19.60
CA HIS A 299 -1.24 11.59 19.31
C HIS A 299 -2.39 11.16 18.38
N THR A 300 -2.08 10.76 17.15
CA THR A 300 -3.07 10.38 16.12
C THR A 300 -3.26 8.86 16.00
N ASP A 301 -2.62 8.10 16.87
CA ASP A 301 -2.66 6.63 16.95
C ASP A 301 -3.56 6.11 18.08
N THR A 302 -4.22 7.01 18.83
CA THR A 302 -5.16 6.59 19.87
C THR A 302 -6.27 5.70 19.29
N ARG A 303 -6.86 4.88 20.15
CA ARG A 303 -7.98 4.00 19.75
C ARG A 303 -9.15 4.75 19.09
N ALA A 304 -9.37 6.02 19.44
CA ALA A 304 -10.42 6.84 18.82
C ALA A 304 -10.02 7.25 17.39
N HIS A 305 -8.79 7.73 17.20
CA HIS A 305 -8.24 8.08 15.88
C HIS A 305 -8.23 6.89 14.93
N VAL A 306 -7.67 5.75 15.37
CA VAL A 306 -7.60 4.53 14.56
C VAL A 306 -9.00 4.05 14.15
N ARG A 307 -10.00 4.15 15.05
CA ARG A 307 -11.40 3.80 14.72
C ARG A 307 -12.00 4.74 13.68
N PHE A 308 -11.73 6.04 13.80
CA PHE A 308 -12.17 7.03 12.82
C PHE A 308 -11.55 6.73 11.45
N LEU A 309 -10.22 6.61 11.38
CA LEU A 309 -9.49 6.32 10.13
C LEU A 309 -9.95 5.03 9.48
N ARG A 310 -10.06 3.94 10.24
CA ARG A 310 -10.53 2.64 9.73
C ARG A 310 -11.92 2.72 9.10
N LYS A 311 -12.78 3.64 9.56
CA LYS A 311 -14.16 3.77 9.10
C LYS A 311 -14.33 4.85 8.02
N HIS A 312 -13.57 5.94 8.10
CA HIS A 312 -13.85 7.19 7.40
C HIS A 312 -12.71 7.68 6.49
N ALA A 313 -11.48 7.15 6.60
CA ALA A 313 -10.38 7.57 5.73
C ALA A 313 -10.73 7.39 4.26
N PRO A 314 -10.64 8.42 3.41
CA PRO A 314 -11.12 8.35 2.04
C PRO A 314 -10.26 7.38 1.23
N PHE A 315 -10.85 6.92 0.14
CA PHE A 315 -10.14 6.13 -0.85
C PHE A 315 -9.53 7.06 -1.90
N HIS A 316 -8.38 6.66 -2.42
CA HIS A 316 -7.70 7.29 -3.52
C HIS A 316 -7.64 6.30 -4.68
N VAL A 317 -8.07 6.72 -5.86
CA VAL A 317 -8.00 5.93 -7.09
C VAL A 317 -7.30 6.78 -8.13
N ARG A 318 -6.14 6.32 -8.60
CA ARG A 318 -5.32 7.08 -9.54
C ARG A 318 -4.92 6.26 -10.74
N ARG A 319 -5.21 6.79 -11.92
CA ARG A 319 -4.65 6.30 -13.18
C ARG A 319 -3.24 6.83 -13.36
N LEU A 320 -2.33 5.95 -13.74
CA LEU A 320 -0.93 6.29 -13.97
C LEU A 320 -0.72 6.61 -15.46
N ALA A 321 0.26 7.46 -15.76
CA ALA A 321 0.59 7.82 -17.14
C ALA A 321 1.00 6.59 -17.99
N GLY A 322 1.60 5.57 -17.36
CA GLY A 322 1.96 4.30 -17.98
C GLY A 322 0.79 3.32 -18.22
N GLY A 323 -0.45 3.71 -17.95
CA GLY A 323 -1.64 2.85 -18.10
C GLY A 323 -1.97 2.00 -16.88
N GLY A 324 -1.13 2.03 -15.85
CA GLY A 324 -1.39 1.38 -14.56
C GLY A 324 -2.40 2.13 -13.69
N VAL A 325 -2.70 1.56 -12.53
CA VAL A 325 -3.63 2.12 -11.55
C VAL A 325 -3.18 1.85 -10.12
N ILE A 326 -3.42 2.81 -9.23
CA ILE A 326 -3.29 2.66 -7.79
C ILE A 326 -4.66 2.83 -7.13
N LEU A 327 -4.95 1.92 -6.20
CA LEU A 327 -5.99 2.08 -5.20
C LEU A 327 -5.29 2.25 -3.85
N ALA A 328 -5.67 3.26 -3.07
CA ALA A 328 -5.06 3.49 -1.76
C ALA A 328 -6.06 4.05 -0.73
N THR A 329 -5.77 3.84 0.54
CA THR A 329 -6.42 4.47 1.71
C THR A 329 -5.46 4.39 2.89
N HIS A 330 -5.88 4.89 4.06
CA HIS A 330 -5.06 4.86 5.27
C HIS A 330 -4.63 3.41 5.63
N PRO A 331 -3.39 3.16 6.10
CA PRO A 331 -2.92 1.82 6.51
C PRO A 331 -3.80 1.05 7.50
N PHE A 332 -4.67 1.74 8.23
CA PHE A 332 -5.63 1.13 9.16
C PHE A 332 -6.93 0.67 8.50
N ARG A 333 -7.17 1.04 7.24
CA ARG A 333 -8.39 0.76 6.48
C ARG A 333 -8.07 -0.18 5.32
N SER A 334 -8.97 -1.14 5.09
CA SER A 334 -8.92 -2.02 3.93
C SER A 334 -9.58 -1.37 2.72
N LEU A 335 -9.16 -1.72 1.50
CA LEU A 335 -9.82 -1.35 0.24
C LEU A 335 -11.19 -2.00 0.02
N TRP A 336 -11.59 -2.97 0.84
CA TRP A 336 -12.82 -3.73 0.62
C TRP A 336 -14.10 -2.90 0.52
N PRO A 337 -14.34 -1.86 1.36
CA PRO A 337 -15.53 -1.02 1.21
C PRO A 337 -15.58 -0.30 -0.15
N LEU A 338 -14.44 0.16 -0.69
CA LEU A 338 -14.36 0.76 -2.03
C LEU A 338 -14.85 -0.23 -3.10
N TRP A 339 -14.36 -1.47 -3.03
CA TRP A 339 -14.77 -2.53 -3.95
C TRP A 339 -16.25 -2.88 -3.80
N VAL A 340 -16.79 -2.94 -2.58
CA VAL A 340 -18.22 -3.21 -2.35
C VAL A 340 -19.08 -2.15 -3.00
N ASP A 341 -18.78 -0.87 -2.78
CA ASP A 341 -19.57 0.24 -3.31
C ASP A 341 -19.50 0.27 -4.85
N ALA A 342 -18.32 0.04 -5.43
CA ALA A 342 -18.15 -0.08 -6.88
C ALA A 342 -18.94 -1.25 -7.47
N LEU A 343 -18.81 -2.46 -6.90
CA LEU A 343 -19.50 -3.67 -7.36
C LEU A 343 -21.03 -3.56 -7.22
N PHE A 344 -21.50 -2.89 -6.17
CA PHE A 344 -22.93 -2.62 -5.96
C PHE A 344 -23.47 -1.63 -7.00
N SER A 345 -22.74 -0.54 -7.28
CA SER A 345 -23.15 0.45 -8.28
C SER A 345 -23.27 -0.15 -9.70
N LEU A 346 -22.47 -1.19 -9.99
CA LEU A 346 -22.49 -1.93 -11.24
C LEU A 346 -23.52 -3.08 -11.27
N GLY A 347 -24.25 -3.33 -10.17
CA GLY A 347 -25.19 -4.45 -10.07
C GLY A 347 -24.54 -5.84 -10.07
N LEU A 348 -23.23 -5.91 -9.75
CA LEU A 348 -22.46 -7.17 -9.70
C LEU A 348 -22.57 -7.85 -8.32
N MET A 349 -22.95 -7.08 -7.31
CA MET A 349 -23.22 -7.52 -5.95
C MET A 349 -24.66 -7.11 -5.54
N PRO A 350 -25.44 -8.02 -4.92
CA PRO A 350 -26.82 -7.74 -4.50
C PRO A 350 -26.94 -6.82 -3.27
#